data_AF-A0A7S3S4Z5-F1
#
_entry.id   AF-A0A7S3S4Z5-F1
#
_cell.length_a   1.000
_cell.length_b   1.000
_cell.length_c   1.000
_cell.angle_alpha   90.00
_cell.angle_beta   90.00
_cell.angle_gamma   90.00
#
_symmetry.space_group_name_H-M   'P 1'
#
loop_
_entity.id
_entity.type
_entity.pdbx_description
1 polymer ?
#
loop_
_entity_poly.entity_id
_entity_poly.type
_entity_poly.pdbx_seq_one_letter_code
_entity_poly.pdbx_strand_id
1 'polypeptide(L)'
;GGGGGGGGGGSDGGSGGGGGSGGGSGGAGGAGGGGGDAAACVSCEAVAVVRRLLHKKAEARLGHRGGASEVLQTPFFRRLDASALLSGAAPRPHVPTLASDVDLRYFDRRHTSQTAMLETASAAAPPQPAAAAASAAAAAAALEMQESVLRERAEAEGRASAAARREARDRAAEEARSQRVASASGAAEALQRKHRGALKKLRQATELQSVEQLNEAQRAKLAALPSLQAEVDALAAEAAEAAEASRAVEEAAEAERRAEAARRSDEARAEAEEAVRREEEARARWEESERRTAEAAEVAKALSVERFAYVAPEWR
;
A
#
# COMPACT_ATOMS: atom_id res chain seq x y z
N GLY A 1 -52.95 16.99 30.25
CA GLY A 1 -52.19 17.75 29.24
C GLY A 1 -51.28 16.76 28.57
N GLY A 2 -51.37 16.50 27.27
CA GLY A 2 -51.15 17.47 26.20
C GLY A 2 -49.64 17.41 25.88
N GLY A 3 -49.16 17.09 24.69
CA GLY A 3 -49.76 16.79 23.40
C GLY A 3 -48.65 16.88 22.34
N GLY A 4 -48.84 16.20 21.20
CA GLY A 4 -48.19 16.46 19.90
C GLY A 4 -46.66 16.27 19.80
N GLY A 5 -46.08 15.90 18.66
CA GLY A 5 -46.61 15.69 17.32
C GLY A 5 -45.52 15.97 16.28
N GLY A 6 -45.62 15.28 15.13
CA GLY A 6 -45.02 15.64 13.83
C GLY A 6 -43.53 15.27 13.64
N GLY A 7 -43.05 14.79 12.49
CA GLY A 7 -43.67 14.63 11.17
C GLY A 7 -42.62 14.86 10.06
N GLY A 8 -42.77 14.16 8.93
CA GLY A 8 -42.14 14.45 7.62
C GLY A 8 -40.75 13.81 7.40
N GLY A 9 -40.40 13.22 6.27
CA GLY A 9 -40.97 13.22 4.92
C GLY A 9 -39.88 13.54 3.87
N GLY A 10 -39.87 12.80 2.74
CA GLY A 10 -38.96 13.00 1.58
C GLY A 10 -37.93 11.88 1.45
N SER A 11 -37.91 10.91 0.53
CA SER A 11 -38.37 10.74 -0.87
C SER A 11 -37.74 11.68 -1.88
N ASP A 12 -36.67 11.20 -2.53
CA ASP A 12 -36.23 11.41 -3.93
C ASP A 12 -35.20 10.29 -4.21
N GLY A 13 -35.18 9.48 -5.27
CA GLY A 13 -35.79 9.59 -6.59
C GLY A 13 -34.73 9.95 -7.65
N GLY A 14 -34.28 8.99 -8.46
CA GLY A 14 -33.41 9.25 -9.64
C GLY A 14 -32.27 8.23 -9.81
N SER A 15 -32.32 7.15 -10.61
CA SER A 15 -32.58 6.98 -12.06
C SER A 15 -31.34 7.13 -12.95
N GLY A 16 -30.97 6.03 -13.62
CA GLY A 16 -30.25 5.97 -14.91
C GLY A 16 -28.72 6.16 -14.83
N GLY A 17 -27.86 5.43 -15.52
CA GLY A 17 -28.01 4.60 -16.72
C GLY A 17 -26.78 4.85 -17.61
N GLY A 18 -26.39 3.87 -18.43
CA GLY A 18 -25.55 4.11 -19.60
C GLY A 18 -24.17 3.47 -19.58
N GLY A 19 -24.08 2.27 -20.17
CA GLY A 19 -22.83 1.74 -20.68
C GLY A 19 -22.30 2.55 -21.87
N GLY A 20 -21.00 2.41 -22.12
CA GLY A 20 -20.31 3.04 -23.25
C GLY A 20 -18.99 2.35 -23.53
N SER A 21 -19.06 1.17 -24.13
CA SER A 21 -17.94 0.54 -24.82
C SER A 21 -17.69 1.29 -26.13
N GLY A 22 -16.55 1.97 -26.24
CA GLY A 22 -16.11 2.66 -27.45
C GLY A 22 -14.66 2.33 -27.76
N GLY A 23 -14.44 1.29 -28.58
CA GLY A 23 -13.19 1.09 -29.29
C GLY A 23 -13.09 2.08 -30.44
N GLY A 24 -11.93 2.73 -30.58
CA GLY A 24 -11.64 3.68 -31.65
C GLY A 24 -10.20 3.52 -32.11
N SER A 25 -10.04 2.77 -33.19
CA SER A 25 -8.82 2.63 -33.98
C SER A 25 -8.63 3.81 -34.94
N GLY A 26 -7.38 4.28 -35.08
CA GLY A 26 -6.87 4.86 -36.34
C GLY A 26 -6.80 6.39 -36.40
N GLY A 27 -5.70 6.90 -36.95
CA GLY A 27 -5.63 8.27 -37.48
C GLY A 27 -4.29 8.96 -37.29
N ALA A 28 -3.35 8.72 -38.22
CA ALA A 28 -2.17 9.55 -38.40
C ALA A 28 -2.53 10.87 -39.12
N GLY A 29 -1.78 11.93 -38.84
CA GLY A 29 -1.55 13.04 -39.78
C GLY A 29 -1.84 14.44 -39.26
N GLY A 30 -0.93 15.38 -39.57
CA GLY A 30 -1.28 16.78 -39.79
C GLY A 30 -0.66 17.79 -38.83
N ALA A 31 0.21 18.63 -39.38
CA ALA A 31 0.96 19.68 -38.70
C ALA A 31 0.27 21.05 -38.75
N GLY A 32 0.76 21.98 -37.92
CA GLY A 32 0.49 23.43 -37.93
C GLY A 32 -0.43 23.85 -36.78
N GLY A 33 -0.16 24.85 -35.95
CA GLY A 33 0.88 25.87 -35.91
C GLY A 33 0.31 27.06 -35.12
N GLY A 34 1.07 27.60 -34.17
CA GLY A 34 0.89 28.97 -33.68
C GLY A 34 0.11 29.17 -32.38
N GLY A 35 0.81 29.71 -31.37
CA GLY A 35 0.26 30.78 -30.54
C GLY A 35 -0.16 30.42 -29.11
N GLY A 36 0.79 30.59 -28.18
CA GLY A 36 0.54 31.25 -26.90
C GLY A 36 -0.26 30.49 -25.84
N ASP A 37 0.44 29.67 -25.06
CA ASP A 37 0.33 29.64 -23.58
C ASP A 37 1.50 28.80 -23.05
N ALA A 38 2.62 29.46 -22.73
CA ALA A 38 3.86 28.83 -22.28
C ALA A 38 3.79 28.44 -20.79
N ALA A 39 2.81 27.61 -20.44
CA ALA A 39 2.77 26.87 -19.19
C ALA A 39 3.11 25.39 -19.46
N ALA A 40 4.38 25.04 -19.25
CA ALA A 40 4.90 23.73 -18.83
C ALA A 40 4.27 22.44 -19.42
N CYS A 41 4.14 22.34 -20.75
CA CYS A 41 3.84 21.06 -21.39
C CYS A 41 5.15 20.34 -21.78
N VAL A 42 5.56 19.33 -21.02
CA VAL A 42 6.71 18.47 -21.39
C VAL A 42 6.31 17.61 -22.60
N SER A 43 7.16 17.53 -23.64
CA SER A 43 6.86 16.73 -24.83
C SER A 43 6.71 15.24 -24.50
N CYS A 44 5.86 14.52 -25.24
CA CYS A 44 5.62 13.09 -25.02
C CYS A 44 6.92 12.26 -25.14
N GLU A 45 7.82 12.63 -26.05
CA GLU A 45 9.14 12.02 -26.22
C GLU A 45 10.02 12.22 -24.97
N ALA A 46 10.00 13.42 -24.38
CA ALA A 46 10.73 13.75 -23.16
C ALA A 46 10.17 13.00 -21.93
N VAL A 47 8.84 12.93 -21.80
CA VAL A 47 8.19 12.15 -20.73
C VAL A 47 8.54 10.66 -20.85
N ALA A 48 8.54 10.12 -22.07
CA ALA A 48 8.85 8.71 -22.32
C ALA A 48 10.30 8.36 -21.95
N VAL A 49 11.28 9.18 -22.33
CA VAL A 49 12.69 8.91 -21.99
C VAL A 49 12.92 9.02 -20.48
N VAL A 50 12.34 10.03 -19.82
CA VAL A 50 12.44 10.20 -18.35
C VAL A 50 11.81 9.01 -17.61
N ARG A 51 10.62 8.54 -18.02
CA ARG A 51 9.97 7.38 -17.39
C ARG A 51 10.80 6.11 -17.52
N ARG A 52 11.48 5.89 -18.65
CA ARG A 52 12.32 4.70 -18.85
C ARG A 52 13.66 4.80 -18.13
N LEU A 53 14.23 5.99 -17.98
CA LEU A 53 15.45 6.22 -17.18
C LEU A 53 15.18 6.12 -15.67
N LEU A 54 14.01 6.56 -15.21
CA LEU A 54 13.59 6.49 -13.81
C LEU A 54 12.82 5.20 -13.47
N HIS A 55 12.99 4.16 -14.27
CA HIS A 55 12.34 2.88 -14.00
C HIS A 55 12.84 2.30 -12.67
N LYS A 56 11.90 1.87 -11.81
CA LYS A 56 12.18 1.39 -10.45
C LYS A 56 13.10 0.16 -10.42
N LYS A 57 12.86 -0.78 -11.33
CA LYS A 57 13.71 -1.96 -11.52
C LYS A 57 14.90 -1.62 -12.41
N ALA A 58 16.12 -1.95 -11.96
CA ALA A 58 17.36 -1.63 -12.68
C ALA A 58 17.44 -2.38 -14.03
N GLU A 59 16.94 -3.61 -14.09
CA GLU A 59 17.02 -4.49 -15.26
C GLU A 59 16.14 -4.01 -16.42
N ALA A 60 15.10 -3.24 -16.09
CA ALA A 60 14.15 -2.66 -17.04
C ALA A 60 14.41 -1.16 -17.29
N ARG A 61 15.48 -0.60 -16.72
CA ARG A 61 15.87 0.80 -16.92
C ARG A 61 16.52 0.96 -18.30
N LEU A 62 16.19 2.06 -18.99
CA LEU A 62 16.81 2.41 -20.27
C LEU A 62 18.34 2.48 -20.11
N GLY A 63 19.06 1.78 -20.98
CA GLY A 63 20.53 1.72 -20.95
C GLY A 63 21.10 0.56 -20.14
N HIS A 64 20.25 -0.28 -19.51
CA HIS A 64 20.73 -1.48 -18.82
C HIS A 64 21.23 -2.56 -19.79
N ARG A 65 20.56 -2.77 -20.93
CA ARG A 65 20.94 -3.81 -21.89
C ARG A 65 21.94 -3.31 -22.92
N GLY A 66 21.71 -2.12 -23.48
CA GLY A 66 22.51 -1.57 -24.58
C GLY A 66 23.28 -0.30 -24.23
N GLY A 67 23.41 0.05 -22.96
CA GLY A 67 24.20 1.20 -22.50
C GLY A 67 23.76 2.52 -23.13
N ALA A 68 24.74 3.37 -23.45
CA ALA A 68 24.50 4.68 -24.07
C ALA A 68 23.88 4.58 -25.47
N SER A 69 24.19 3.52 -26.24
CA SER A 69 23.65 3.32 -27.59
C SER A 69 22.14 3.13 -27.56
N GLU A 70 21.60 2.43 -26.56
CA GLU A 70 20.15 2.26 -26.36
C GLU A 70 19.45 3.60 -26.04
N VAL A 71 20.12 4.46 -25.27
CA VAL A 71 19.60 5.79 -24.91
C VAL A 71 19.54 6.70 -26.13
N LEU A 72 20.63 6.73 -26.92
CA LEU A 72 20.74 7.58 -28.11
C LEU A 72 19.76 7.18 -29.23
N GLN A 73 19.32 5.92 -29.26
CA GLN A 73 18.32 5.43 -30.22
C GLN A 73 16.88 5.85 -29.87
N THR A 74 16.64 6.50 -28.72
CA THR A 74 15.29 6.93 -28.37
C THR A 74 14.80 8.08 -29.27
N PRO A 75 13.48 8.18 -29.54
CA PRO A 75 12.92 9.23 -30.38
C PRO A 75 13.27 10.66 -29.93
N PHE A 76 13.51 10.85 -28.63
CA PHE A 76 13.91 12.12 -28.04
C PHE A 76 15.26 12.62 -28.59
N PHE A 77 16.22 11.72 -28.82
CA PHE A 77 17.56 12.07 -29.32
C PHE A 77 17.70 11.93 -30.85
N ARG A 78 16.60 11.73 -31.61
CA ARG A 78 16.67 11.51 -33.06
C ARG A 78 17.33 12.63 -33.87
N ARG A 79 17.32 13.86 -33.34
CA ARG A 79 17.93 15.04 -33.97
C ARG A 79 19.35 15.32 -33.45
N LEU A 80 19.84 14.51 -32.52
CA LEU A 80 21.16 14.65 -31.95
C LEU A 80 22.18 13.96 -32.86
N ASP A 81 23.09 14.73 -33.43
CA ASP A 81 24.29 14.18 -34.04
C ASP A 81 25.32 13.89 -32.94
N ALA A 82 25.40 12.62 -32.53
CA ALA A 82 26.30 12.19 -31.47
C ALA A 82 27.78 12.37 -31.85
N SER A 83 28.13 12.25 -33.14
CA SER A 83 29.49 12.43 -33.62
C SER A 83 29.91 13.89 -33.59
N ALA A 84 29.04 14.80 -34.05
CA ALA A 84 29.28 16.25 -33.96
C ALA A 84 29.29 16.76 -32.51
N LEU A 85 28.49 16.18 -31.62
CA LEU A 85 28.53 16.51 -30.19
C LEU A 85 29.88 16.13 -29.59
N LEU A 86 30.36 14.92 -29.89
CA LEU A 86 31.63 14.42 -29.34
C LEU A 86 32.85 15.21 -29.86
N SER A 87 32.81 15.66 -31.12
CA SER A 87 33.87 16.50 -31.69
C SER A 87 33.76 17.98 -31.29
N GLY A 88 32.76 18.36 -30.49
CA GLY A 88 32.51 19.75 -30.10
C GLY A 88 32.02 20.66 -31.23
N ALA A 89 31.61 20.09 -32.36
CA ALA A 89 31.12 20.80 -33.55
C ALA A 89 29.61 21.10 -33.49
N ALA A 90 28.87 20.43 -32.60
CA ALA A 90 27.44 20.68 -32.42
C ALA A 90 27.18 22.12 -31.92
N PRO A 91 26.13 22.80 -32.43
CA PRO A 91 25.79 24.15 -32.00
C PRO A 91 25.40 24.16 -30.52
N ARG A 92 26.08 24.98 -29.72
CA ARG A 92 25.75 25.15 -28.31
C ARG A 92 24.50 26.03 -28.18
N PRO A 93 23.44 25.56 -27.50
CA PRO A 93 22.21 26.34 -27.34
C PRO A 93 22.42 27.57 -26.45
N HIS A 94 23.43 27.54 -25.58
CA HIS A 94 23.81 28.64 -24.73
C HIS A 94 25.33 28.76 -24.67
N VAL A 95 25.85 29.97 -24.86
CA VAL A 95 27.26 30.30 -24.70
C VAL A 95 27.35 31.37 -23.61
N PRO A 96 27.96 31.07 -22.45
CA PRO A 96 28.14 32.06 -21.40
C PRO A 96 29.09 33.17 -21.88
N THR A 97 28.78 34.41 -21.52
CA THR A 97 29.59 35.58 -21.87
C THR A 97 30.61 35.85 -20.77
N LEU A 98 31.89 35.61 -21.08
CA LEU A 98 33.00 35.89 -20.19
C LEU A 98 33.53 37.30 -20.46
N ALA A 99 33.72 38.09 -19.41
CA ALA A 99 34.29 39.44 -19.50
C ALA A 99 35.83 39.42 -19.56
N SER A 100 36.47 38.38 -19.02
CA SER A 100 37.92 38.19 -19.00
C SER A 100 38.28 36.73 -18.73
N ASP A 101 39.56 36.38 -18.86
CA ASP A 101 40.08 35.04 -18.58
C ASP A 101 39.95 34.61 -17.10
N VAL A 102 39.70 35.58 -16.21
CA VAL A 102 39.50 35.36 -14.77
C VAL A 102 38.07 35.71 -14.34
N ASP A 103 37.11 35.66 -15.27
CA ASP A 103 35.71 35.95 -14.96
C ASP A 103 35.07 34.84 -14.13
N LEU A 104 34.74 35.17 -12.87
CA LEU A 104 34.14 34.25 -11.90
C LEU A 104 32.62 34.46 -11.73
N ARG A 105 31.95 35.21 -12.61
CA ARG A 105 30.54 35.61 -12.43
C ARG A 105 29.51 34.46 -12.39
N TYR A 106 29.83 33.33 -13.00
CA TYR A 106 28.96 32.15 -13.03
C TYR A 106 29.20 31.21 -11.83
N PHE A 107 30.17 31.53 -10.96
CA PHE A 107 30.48 30.79 -9.76
C PHE A 107 29.90 31.48 -8.52
N ASP A 108 29.52 30.70 -7.50
CA ASP A 108 28.98 31.26 -6.26
C ASP A 108 30.02 32.13 -5.55
N ARG A 109 29.62 33.36 -5.24
CA ARG A 109 30.43 34.35 -4.55
C ARG A 109 31.02 33.84 -3.23
N ARG A 110 30.31 32.94 -2.54
CA ARG A 110 30.77 32.36 -1.28
C ARG A 110 32.11 31.64 -1.41
N HIS A 111 32.44 31.11 -2.58
CA HIS A 111 33.69 30.41 -2.86
C HIS A 111 34.69 31.30 -3.58
N THR A 112 34.23 32.20 -4.46
CA THR A 112 35.14 33.07 -5.22
C THR A 112 35.71 34.23 -4.40
N SER A 113 35.08 34.59 -3.27
CA SER A 113 35.65 35.55 -2.32
C SER A 113 36.59 34.93 -1.29
N GLN A 114 36.76 33.60 -1.28
CA GLN A 114 37.69 32.94 -0.38
C GLN A 114 39.11 33.09 -0.93
N THR A 115 40.07 33.35 -0.05
CA THR A 115 41.48 33.29 -0.42
C THR A 115 41.77 31.85 -0.85
N ALA A 116 42.29 31.67 -2.06
CA ALA A 116 42.69 30.37 -2.60
C ALA A 116 43.90 29.83 -1.82
N MET A 117 43.68 29.36 -0.60
CA MET A 117 44.65 28.68 0.22
C MET A 117 44.29 27.20 0.24
N LEU A 118 45.27 26.36 -0.09
CA LEU A 118 45.18 24.95 0.24
C LEU A 118 45.19 24.84 1.77
N GLU A 119 44.05 24.47 2.36
CA GLU A 119 44.00 24.05 3.75
C GLU A 119 44.87 22.79 3.89
N THR A 120 46.13 22.96 4.28
CA THR A 120 46.93 21.85 4.79
C THR A 120 46.24 21.43 6.08
N ALA A 121 45.67 20.22 6.09
CA ALA A 121 45.02 19.65 7.26
C ALA A 121 45.86 19.92 8.51
N SER A 122 45.32 20.77 9.38
CA SER A 122 45.77 21.08 10.74
C SER A 122 47.29 21.01 10.96
N ALA A 123 47.96 22.16 10.86
CA ALA A 123 49.23 22.39 11.54
C ALA A 123 49.04 22.52 13.07
N ALA A 124 48.24 21.62 13.67
CA ALA A 124 48.39 21.29 15.08
C ALA A 124 49.57 20.32 15.17
N ALA A 125 50.45 20.55 16.15
CA ALA A 125 51.54 19.64 16.52
C ALA A 125 51.11 18.17 16.36
N PRO A 126 51.99 17.26 15.87
CA PRO A 126 51.59 15.90 15.56
C PRO A 126 50.86 15.32 16.78
N PRO A 127 49.54 15.00 16.66
CA PRO A 127 48.88 14.29 17.74
C PRO A 127 49.64 12.98 17.89
N GLN A 128 49.99 12.63 19.14
CA GLN A 128 50.60 11.33 19.39
C GLN A 128 49.77 10.25 18.69
N PRO A 129 50.38 9.32 17.95
CA PRO A 129 49.67 8.37 17.09
C PRO A 129 48.60 7.56 17.86
N ALA A 130 48.80 7.36 19.16
CA ALA A 130 47.84 6.72 20.06
C ALA A 130 46.53 7.51 20.25
N ALA A 131 46.58 8.85 20.37
CA ALA A 131 45.39 9.67 20.59
C ALA A 131 44.53 9.80 19.32
N ALA A 132 45.17 9.89 18.15
CA ALA A 132 44.48 9.89 16.86
C ALA A 132 43.85 8.50 16.57
N ALA A 133 44.55 7.42 16.88
CA ALA A 133 44.01 6.06 16.76
C ALA A 133 42.83 5.81 17.72
N ALA A 134 42.90 6.29 18.96
CA ALA A 134 41.80 6.17 19.92
C ALA A 134 40.55 6.95 19.49
N SER A 135 40.72 8.17 18.94
CA SER A 135 39.61 8.95 18.40
C SER A 135 38.98 8.31 17.16
N ALA A 136 39.79 7.74 16.26
CA ALA A 136 39.30 7.01 15.10
C ALA A 136 38.56 5.71 15.50
N ALA A 137 39.06 4.99 16.50
CA ALA A 137 38.39 3.81 17.05
C ALA A 137 37.04 4.15 17.71
N ALA A 138 36.98 5.27 18.46
CA ALA A 138 35.72 5.76 19.03
C ALA A 138 34.71 6.19 17.96
N ALA A 139 35.18 6.83 16.88
CA ALA A 139 34.33 7.19 15.74
C ALA A 139 33.80 5.96 14.99
N ALA A 140 34.64 4.92 14.81
CA ALA A 140 34.22 3.66 14.21
C ALA A 140 33.17 2.93 15.07
N ALA A 141 33.37 2.86 16.39
CA ALA A 141 32.39 2.28 17.31
C ALA A 141 31.06 3.05 17.31
N ALA A 142 31.11 4.40 17.22
CA ALA A 142 29.90 5.22 17.10
C ALA A 142 29.16 4.96 15.78
N LEU A 143 29.87 4.73 14.68
CA LEU A 143 29.28 4.38 13.40
C LEU A 143 28.61 2.99 13.44
N GLU A 144 29.26 2.00 14.06
CA GLU A 144 28.68 0.65 14.26
C GLU A 144 27.39 0.70 15.09
N MET A 145 27.35 1.53 16.14
CA MET A 145 26.13 1.78 16.92
C MET A 145 25.05 2.46 16.08
N GLN A 146 25.40 3.42 15.22
CA GLN A 146 24.44 4.04 14.31
C GLN A 146 23.89 3.03 13.30
N GLU A 147 24.73 2.15 12.74
CA GLU A 147 24.28 1.10 11.83
C GLU A 147 23.36 0.09 12.52
N SER A 148 23.64 -0.31 13.76
CA SER A 148 22.77 -1.24 14.50
C SER A 148 21.40 -0.63 14.77
N VAL A 149 21.34 0.64 15.18
CA VAL A 149 20.08 1.37 15.37
C VAL A 149 19.29 1.50 14.07
N LEU A 150 19.96 1.76 12.95
CA LEU A 150 19.30 1.84 11.65
C LEU A 150 18.77 0.46 11.20
N ARG A 151 19.54 -0.62 11.43
CA ARG A 151 19.09 -1.99 11.14
C ARG A 151 17.87 -2.37 11.97
N GLU A 152 17.90 -2.12 13.28
CA GLU A 152 16.77 -2.38 14.18
C GLU A 152 15.52 -1.62 13.76
N ARG A 153 15.67 -0.33 13.38
CA ARG A 153 14.56 0.48 12.87
C ARG A 153 14.01 -0.05 11.55
N ALA A 154 14.87 -0.45 10.62
CA ALA A 154 14.45 -1.03 9.34
C ALA A 154 13.71 -2.36 9.54
N GLU A 155 14.16 -3.20 10.47
CA GLU A 155 13.47 -4.44 10.84
C GLU A 155 12.12 -4.16 11.51
N ALA A 156 12.04 -3.17 12.40
CA ALA A 156 10.80 -2.74 13.03
C ALA A 156 9.78 -2.23 12.00
N GLU A 157 10.23 -1.42 11.04
CA GLU A 157 9.41 -0.95 9.92
C GLU A 157 8.96 -2.12 9.02
N GLY A 158 9.84 -3.09 8.78
CA GLY A 158 9.52 -4.33 8.07
C GLY A 158 8.44 -5.15 8.77
N ARG A 159 8.55 -5.33 10.10
CA ARG A 159 7.54 -6.00 10.92
C ARG A 159 6.21 -5.25 10.90
N ALA A 160 6.22 -3.93 11.09
CA ALA A 160 5.02 -3.10 11.02
C ALA A 160 4.35 -3.17 9.65
N SER A 161 5.15 -3.14 8.57
CA SER A 161 4.65 -3.30 7.20
C SER A 161 4.02 -4.67 6.96
N ALA A 162 4.61 -5.73 7.50
CA ALA A 162 4.06 -7.08 7.41
C ALA A 162 2.75 -7.22 8.19
N ALA A 163 2.67 -6.65 9.40
CA ALA A 163 1.45 -6.61 10.21
C ALA A 163 0.33 -5.85 9.48
N ALA A 164 0.61 -4.65 8.97
CA ALA A 164 -0.36 -3.86 8.22
C ALA A 164 -0.89 -4.59 6.97
N ARG A 165 -0.03 -5.36 6.27
CA ARG A 165 -0.46 -6.19 5.13
C ARG A 165 -1.34 -7.36 5.55
N ARG A 166 -1.12 -7.96 6.72
CA ARG A 166 -1.99 -9.01 7.28
C ARG A 166 -3.36 -8.45 7.64
N GLU A 167 -3.39 -7.35 8.40
CA GLU A 167 -4.63 -6.66 8.76
C GLU A 167 -5.44 -6.21 7.53
N ALA A 168 -4.76 -5.73 6.48
CA ALA A 168 -5.44 -5.36 5.24
C ALA A 168 -6.07 -6.56 4.52
N ARG A 169 -5.41 -7.74 4.55
CA ARG A 169 -5.97 -8.98 3.99
C ARG A 169 -7.18 -9.45 4.80
N ASP A 170 -7.10 -9.38 6.13
CA ASP A 170 -8.18 -9.80 7.02
C ASP A 170 -9.42 -8.92 6.83
N ARG A 171 -9.23 -7.59 6.73
CA ARG A 171 -10.30 -6.65 6.38
C ARG A 171 -10.91 -6.93 5.01
N ALA A 172 -10.08 -7.15 3.99
CA ALA A 172 -10.58 -7.50 2.66
C ALA A 172 -11.38 -8.81 2.66
N ALA A 173 -10.98 -9.81 3.45
CA ALA A 173 -11.71 -11.07 3.60
C ALA A 173 -13.06 -10.86 4.31
N GLU A 174 -13.10 -10.02 5.34
CA GLU A 174 -14.33 -9.66 6.05
C GLU A 174 -15.30 -8.85 5.18
N GLU A 175 -14.80 -7.90 4.41
CA GLU A 175 -15.59 -7.15 3.42
C GLU A 175 -16.16 -8.10 2.35
N ALA A 176 -15.35 -9.01 1.80
CA ALA A 176 -15.82 -9.99 0.82
C ALA A 176 -16.89 -10.94 1.39
N ARG A 177 -16.74 -11.38 2.66
CA ARG A 177 -17.78 -12.14 3.37
C ARG A 177 -19.08 -11.35 3.50
N SER A 178 -18.98 -10.10 3.96
CA SER A 178 -20.14 -9.22 4.15
C SER A 178 -20.87 -8.94 2.83
N GLN A 179 -20.12 -8.75 1.74
CA GLN A 179 -20.69 -8.58 0.40
C GLN A 179 -21.42 -9.85 -0.09
N ARG A 180 -20.86 -11.05 0.15
CA ARG A 180 -21.52 -12.32 -0.20
C ARG A 180 -22.89 -12.43 0.51
N VAL A 181 -22.93 -12.19 1.81
CA VAL A 181 -24.16 -12.21 2.61
C VAL A 181 -25.17 -11.19 2.09
N ALA A 182 -24.75 -9.94 1.89
CA ALA A 182 -25.62 -8.87 1.39
C ALA A 182 -26.17 -9.15 -0.02
N SER A 183 -25.36 -9.77 -0.89
CA SER A 183 -25.80 -10.13 -2.24
C SER A 183 -26.85 -11.25 -2.23
N ALA A 184 -26.70 -12.25 -1.35
CA ALA A 184 -27.62 -13.36 -1.23
C ALA A 184 -28.97 -12.91 -0.62
N SER A 185 -28.92 -12.11 0.44
CA SER A 185 -30.14 -11.56 1.06
C SER A 185 -30.86 -10.60 0.12
N GLY A 186 -30.13 -9.73 -0.59
CA GLY A 186 -30.70 -8.84 -1.60
C GLY A 186 -31.39 -9.56 -2.76
N ALA A 187 -30.84 -10.70 -3.20
CA ALA A 187 -31.45 -11.55 -4.22
C ALA A 187 -32.74 -12.21 -3.72
N ALA A 188 -32.72 -12.76 -2.51
CA ALA A 188 -33.90 -13.36 -1.88
C ALA A 188 -35.03 -12.33 -1.71
N GLU A 189 -34.73 -11.13 -1.22
CA GLU A 189 -35.71 -10.05 -1.09
C GLU A 189 -36.29 -9.61 -2.45
N ALA A 190 -35.47 -9.57 -3.50
CA ALA A 190 -35.92 -9.20 -4.83
C ALA A 190 -36.97 -10.19 -5.36
N LEU A 191 -36.75 -11.50 -5.16
CA LEU A 191 -37.72 -12.54 -5.52
C LEU A 191 -38.98 -12.46 -4.66
N GLN A 192 -38.85 -12.23 -3.35
CA GLN A 192 -40.01 -12.01 -2.47
C GLN A 192 -40.84 -10.80 -2.88
N ARG A 193 -40.21 -9.69 -3.32
CA ARG A 193 -40.91 -8.51 -3.84
C ARG A 193 -41.70 -8.85 -5.10
N LYS A 194 -41.13 -9.63 -6.04
CA LYS A 194 -41.82 -10.11 -7.24
C LYS A 194 -43.01 -10.99 -6.88
N HIS A 195 -42.82 -11.97 -5.98
CA HIS A 195 -43.88 -12.85 -5.50
C HIS A 195 -45.05 -12.06 -4.87
N ARG A 196 -44.78 -11.09 -4.00
CA ARG A 196 -45.81 -10.20 -3.42
C ARG A 196 -46.55 -9.39 -4.50
N GLY A 197 -45.85 -8.98 -5.56
CA GLY A 197 -46.45 -8.30 -6.71
C GLY A 197 -47.40 -9.21 -7.50
N ALA A 198 -46.98 -10.43 -7.80
CA ALA A 198 -47.80 -11.43 -8.48
C ALA A 198 -49.03 -11.82 -7.66
N LEU A 199 -48.87 -12.03 -6.35
CA LEU A 199 -49.99 -12.31 -5.42
C LEU A 199 -51.06 -11.21 -5.43
N LYS A 200 -50.65 -9.93 -5.48
CA LYS A 200 -51.60 -8.81 -5.57
C LYS A 200 -52.39 -8.86 -6.89
N LYS A 201 -51.74 -9.18 -8.01
CA LYS A 201 -52.40 -9.33 -9.31
C LYS A 201 -53.38 -10.51 -9.31
N LEU A 202 -52.95 -11.65 -8.78
CA LEU A 202 -53.78 -12.85 -8.65
C LEU A 202 -55.03 -12.53 -7.82
N ARG A 203 -54.87 -11.93 -6.64
CA ARG A 203 -56.00 -11.52 -5.78
C ARG A 203 -56.98 -10.60 -6.51
N GLN A 204 -56.49 -9.57 -7.21
CA GLN A 204 -57.33 -8.66 -7.99
C GLN A 204 -58.11 -9.40 -9.10
N ALA A 205 -57.50 -10.39 -9.75
CA ALA A 205 -58.17 -11.19 -10.77
C ALA A 205 -59.20 -12.14 -10.17
N THR A 206 -58.94 -12.74 -9.01
CA THR A 206 -59.88 -13.61 -8.29
C THR A 206 -61.11 -12.83 -7.81
N GLU A 207 -60.95 -11.60 -7.34
CA GLU A 207 -62.06 -10.72 -6.93
C GLU A 207 -63.02 -10.38 -8.09
N LEU A 208 -62.56 -10.47 -9.36
CA LEU A 208 -63.44 -10.27 -10.52
C LEU A 208 -64.37 -11.46 -10.81
N GLN A 209 -64.15 -12.63 -10.21
CA GLN A 209 -64.99 -13.82 -10.42
C GLN A 209 -66.41 -13.64 -9.87
N SER A 210 -66.61 -12.74 -8.91
CA SER A 210 -67.91 -12.44 -8.32
C SER A 210 -68.68 -11.30 -8.99
N VAL A 211 -68.17 -10.72 -10.09
CA VAL A 211 -68.77 -9.57 -10.76
C VAL A 211 -69.61 -10.03 -11.96
N GLU A 212 -70.91 -9.69 -11.99
CA GLU A 212 -71.83 -10.11 -13.05
C GLU A 212 -71.59 -9.42 -14.41
N GLN A 213 -71.20 -8.14 -14.40
CA GLN A 213 -70.98 -7.36 -15.63
C GLN A 213 -69.51 -6.95 -15.75
N LEU A 214 -68.78 -7.65 -16.62
CA LEU A 214 -67.34 -7.45 -16.83
C LEU A 214 -67.07 -6.80 -18.18
N ASN A 215 -66.24 -5.74 -18.16
CA ASN A 215 -65.68 -5.15 -19.37
C ASN A 215 -64.62 -6.09 -20.00
N GLU A 216 -64.24 -5.81 -21.25
CA GLU A 216 -63.31 -6.64 -22.02
C GLU A 216 -61.95 -6.83 -21.31
N ALA A 217 -61.43 -5.77 -20.69
CA ALA A 217 -60.18 -5.83 -19.93
C ALA A 217 -60.28 -6.70 -18.66
N GLN A 218 -61.43 -6.72 -17.98
CA GLN A 218 -61.68 -7.56 -16.81
C GLN A 218 -61.85 -9.04 -17.20
N ARG A 219 -62.52 -9.32 -18.33
CA ARG A 219 -62.61 -10.68 -18.89
C ARG A 219 -61.23 -11.23 -19.27
N ALA A 220 -60.37 -10.40 -19.85
CA ALA A 220 -58.98 -10.78 -20.16
C ALA A 220 -58.17 -11.12 -18.90
N LYS A 221 -58.33 -10.35 -17.80
CA LYS A 221 -57.70 -10.65 -16.51
C LYS A 221 -58.18 -11.96 -15.88
N LEU A 222 -59.48 -12.25 -15.98
CA LEU A 222 -60.04 -13.54 -15.54
C LEU A 222 -59.51 -14.71 -16.37
N ALA A 223 -59.41 -14.56 -17.69
CA ALA A 223 -58.82 -15.57 -18.56
C ALA A 223 -57.33 -15.83 -18.24
N ALA A 224 -56.62 -14.84 -17.70
CA ALA A 224 -55.22 -14.95 -17.30
C ALA A 224 -55.00 -15.61 -15.92
N LEU A 225 -56.05 -15.92 -15.15
CA LEU A 225 -55.94 -16.54 -13.82
C LEU A 225 -55.03 -17.78 -13.74
N PRO A 226 -55.17 -18.81 -14.59
CA PRO A 226 -54.31 -19.98 -14.50
C PRO A 226 -52.82 -19.63 -14.75
N SER A 227 -52.56 -18.66 -15.63
CA SER A 227 -51.20 -18.17 -15.87
C SER A 227 -50.65 -17.40 -14.67
N LEU A 228 -51.47 -16.55 -14.02
CA LEU A 228 -51.08 -15.81 -12.83
C LEU A 228 -50.85 -16.73 -11.63
N GLN A 229 -51.67 -17.78 -11.50
CA GLN A 229 -51.50 -18.80 -10.46
C GLN A 229 -50.16 -19.53 -10.66
N ALA A 230 -49.87 -19.99 -11.89
CA ALA A 230 -48.59 -20.61 -12.20
C ALA A 230 -47.39 -19.67 -11.95
N GLU A 231 -47.52 -18.38 -12.27
CA GLU A 231 -46.49 -17.36 -11.98
C GLU A 231 -46.27 -17.19 -10.47
N VAL A 232 -47.33 -17.13 -9.67
CA VAL A 232 -47.25 -17.05 -8.21
C VAL A 232 -46.57 -18.29 -7.63
N ASP A 233 -46.97 -19.48 -8.06
CA ASP A 233 -46.41 -20.74 -7.55
C ASP A 233 -44.94 -20.89 -7.92
N ALA A 234 -44.56 -20.51 -9.14
CA ALA A 234 -43.16 -20.48 -9.59
C ALA A 234 -42.33 -19.48 -8.77
N LEU A 235 -42.81 -18.24 -8.61
CA LEU A 235 -42.11 -17.22 -7.82
C LEU A 235 -42.05 -17.56 -6.33
N ALA A 236 -43.03 -18.29 -5.81
CA ALA A 236 -43.02 -18.78 -4.43
C ALA A 236 -41.92 -19.82 -4.23
N ALA A 237 -41.79 -20.77 -5.16
CA ALA A 237 -40.72 -21.77 -5.14
C ALA A 237 -39.34 -21.11 -5.25
N GLU A 238 -39.14 -20.23 -6.24
CA GLU A 238 -37.87 -19.50 -6.42
C GLU A 238 -37.51 -18.64 -5.19
N ALA A 239 -38.50 -17.96 -4.59
CA ALA A 239 -38.27 -17.15 -3.39
C ALA A 239 -37.94 -18.00 -2.15
N ALA A 240 -38.51 -19.21 -2.04
CA ALA A 240 -38.19 -20.14 -0.97
C ALA A 240 -36.76 -20.68 -1.10
N GLU A 241 -36.38 -21.12 -2.30
CA GLU A 241 -35.01 -21.58 -2.60
C GLU A 241 -33.99 -20.47 -2.35
N ALA A 242 -34.27 -19.24 -2.80
CA ALA A 242 -33.37 -18.11 -2.57
C ALA A 242 -33.26 -17.73 -1.08
N ALA A 243 -34.33 -17.87 -0.30
CA ALA A 243 -34.29 -17.64 1.15
C ALA A 243 -33.48 -18.73 1.87
N GLU A 244 -33.59 -19.98 1.45
CA GLU A 244 -32.74 -21.09 1.94
C GLU A 244 -31.27 -20.85 1.59
N ALA A 245 -30.98 -20.46 0.35
CA ALA A 245 -29.63 -20.12 -0.08
C ALA A 245 -29.05 -18.94 0.73
N SER A 246 -29.84 -17.89 1.00
CA SER A 246 -29.40 -16.77 1.84
C SER A 246 -29.06 -17.22 3.26
N ARG A 247 -29.90 -18.06 3.88
CA ARG A 247 -29.63 -18.63 5.21
C ARG A 247 -28.37 -19.48 5.22
N ALA A 248 -28.18 -20.34 4.20
CA ALA A 248 -26.98 -21.16 4.08
C ALA A 248 -25.71 -20.31 3.93
N VAL A 249 -25.76 -19.20 3.18
CA VAL A 249 -24.64 -18.26 3.05
C VAL A 249 -24.34 -17.55 4.37
N GLU A 250 -25.36 -17.14 5.13
CA GLU A 250 -25.20 -16.54 6.45
C GLU A 250 -24.59 -17.52 7.46
N GLU A 251 -25.09 -18.75 7.52
CA GLU A 251 -24.57 -19.83 8.37
C GLU A 251 -23.12 -20.17 8.01
N ALA A 252 -22.80 -20.26 6.72
CA ALA A 252 -21.43 -20.48 6.26
C ALA A 252 -20.51 -19.32 6.66
N ALA A 253 -20.96 -18.06 6.51
CA ALA A 253 -20.19 -16.90 6.93
C ALA A 253 -19.97 -16.85 8.45
N GLU A 254 -20.96 -17.27 9.24
CA GLU A 254 -20.82 -17.43 10.69
C GLU A 254 -19.86 -18.55 11.07
N ALA A 255 -19.94 -19.70 10.39
CA ALA A 255 -19.03 -20.82 10.61
C ALA A 255 -17.58 -20.42 10.28
N GLU A 256 -17.36 -19.70 9.18
CA GLU A 256 -16.06 -19.11 8.83
C GLU A 256 -15.55 -18.19 9.95
N ARG A 257 -16.39 -17.28 10.47
CA ARG A 257 -16.01 -16.38 11.59
C ARG A 257 -15.67 -17.15 12.87
N ARG A 258 -16.46 -18.16 13.23
CA ARG A 258 -16.22 -19.02 14.41
C ARG A 258 -14.91 -19.78 14.26
N ALA A 259 -14.65 -20.35 13.09
CA ALA A 259 -13.41 -21.08 12.81
C ALA A 259 -12.17 -20.15 12.83
N GLU A 260 -12.29 -18.93 12.33
CA GLU A 260 -11.21 -17.93 12.38
C GLU A 260 -10.95 -17.46 13.82
N ALA A 261 -11.99 -17.21 14.60
CA ALA A 261 -11.86 -16.86 16.02
C ALA A 261 -11.22 -17.99 16.85
N ALA A 262 -11.59 -19.24 16.58
CA ALA A 262 -10.98 -20.41 17.22
C ALA A 262 -9.48 -20.50 16.90
N ARG A 263 -9.09 -20.37 15.63
CA ARG A 263 -7.67 -20.34 15.23
C ARG A 263 -6.88 -19.24 15.92
N ARG A 264 -7.43 -18.03 15.97
CA ARG A 264 -6.77 -16.90 16.68
C ARG A 264 -6.62 -17.18 18.17
N SER A 265 -7.61 -17.84 18.79
CA SER A 265 -7.52 -18.26 20.19
C SER A 265 -6.44 -19.33 20.42
N ASP A 266 -6.33 -20.30 19.51
CA ASP A 266 -5.31 -21.35 19.58
C ASP A 266 -3.90 -20.78 19.36
N GLU A 267 -3.75 -19.86 18.39
CA GLU A 267 -2.50 -19.13 18.15
C GLU A 267 -2.09 -18.29 19.38
N ALA A 268 -3.03 -17.52 19.95
CA ALA A 268 -2.77 -16.71 21.14
C ALA A 268 -2.37 -17.57 22.35
N ARG A 269 -2.99 -18.75 22.49
CA ARG A 269 -2.62 -19.72 23.55
C ARG A 269 -1.21 -20.27 23.32
N ALA A 270 -0.87 -20.66 22.10
CA ALA A 270 0.47 -21.13 21.76
C ALA A 270 1.52 -20.05 22.01
N GLU A 271 1.25 -18.80 21.62
CA GLU A 271 2.14 -17.66 21.89
C GLU A 271 2.33 -17.42 23.40
N ALA A 272 1.26 -17.54 24.20
CA ALA A 272 1.34 -17.44 25.65
C ALA A 272 2.19 -18.57 26.26
N GLU A 273 1.99 -19.81 25.81
CA GLU A 273 2.79 -20.97 26.25
C GLU A 273 4.28 -20.79 25.89
N GLU A 274 4.58 -20.28 24.69
CA GLU A 274 5.96 -19.97 24.31
C GLU A 274 6.55 -18.79 25.10
N ALA A 275 5.74 -17.77 25.44
CA ALA A 275 6.20 -16.65 26.25
C ALA A 275 6.59 -17.11 27.66
N VAL A 276 5.79 -17.98 28.27
CA VAL A 276 6.11 -18.62 29.56
C VAL A 276 7.43 -19.39 29.45
N ARG A 277 7.61 -20.22 28.40
CA ARG A 277 8.86 -20.95 28.18
C ARG A 277 10.07 -20.01 28.05
N ARG A 278 9.93 -18.89 27.33
CA ARG A 278 11.01 -17.89 27.19
C ARG A 278 11.35 -17.23 28.52
N GLU A 279 10.36 -16.93 29.36
CA GLU A 279 10.60 -16.39 30.70
C GLU A 279 11.31 -17.39 31.61
N GLU A 280 10.93 -18.66 31.58
CA GLU A 280 11.59 -19.73 32.33
C GLU A 280 13.06 -19.91 31.88
N GLU A 281 13.31 -19.96 30.56
CA GLU A 281 14.67 -20.02 30.02
C GLU A 281 15.50 -18.79 30.40
N ALA A 282 14.90 -17.59 30.39
CA ALA A 282 15.58 -16.36 30.80
C ALA A 282 15.95 -16.37 32.29
N ARG A 283 15.04 -16.85 33.15
CA ARG A 283 15.31 -17.04 34.58
C ARG A 283 16.44 -18.03 34.80
N ALA A 284 16.41 -19.19 34.12
CA ALA A 284 17.48 -20.19 34.22
C ALA A 284 18.85 -19.65 33.78
N ARG A 285 18.90 -18.87 32.69
CA ARG A 285 20.14 -18.21 32.23
C ARG A 285 20.66 -17.18 33.24
N TRP A 286 19.75 -16.43 33.86
CA TRP A 286 20.11 -15.47 34.89
C TRP A 286 20.69 -16.16 36.13
N GLU A 287 20.05 -17.24 36.60
CA GLU A 287 20.56 -18.07 37.69
C GLU A 287 21.93 -18.70 37.36
N GLU A 288 22.12 -19.19 36.14
CA GLU A 288 23.43 -19.70 35.70
C GLU A 288 24.49 -18.61 35.68
N SER A 289 24.14 -17.40 35.24
CA SER A 289 25.03 -16.25 35.28
C SER A 289 25.41 -15.89 36.72
N GLU A 290 24.46 -15.88 37.65
CA GLU A 290 24.75 -15.66 39.07
C GLU A 290 25.65 -16.74 39.66
N ARG A 291 25.43 -18.01 39.28
CA ARG A 291 26.32 -19.09 39.70
C ARG A 291 27.74 -18.90 39.17
N ARG A 292 27.89 -18.53 37.90
CA ARG A 292 29.20 -18.25 37.28
C ARG A 292 29.91 -17.07 37.94
N THR A 293 29.20 -15.99 38.27
CA THR A 293 29.80 -14.84 38.96
C THR A 293 30.22 -15.23 40.38
N ALA A 294 29.44 -16.03 41.10
CA ALA A 294 29.81 -16.56 42.41
C ALA A 294 31.03 -17.50 42.34
N GLU A 295 31.06 -18.43 41.38
CA GLU A 295 32.21 -19.31 41.14
C GLU A 295 33.47 -18.49 40.79
N ALA A 296 33.35 -17.49 39.93
CA ALA A 296 34.46 -16.60 39.57
C ALA A 296 34.97 -15.79 40.78
N ALA A 297 34.07 -15.33 41.66
CA ALA A 297 34.43 -14.65 42.90
C ALA A 297 35.19 -15.56 43.87
N GLU A 298 34.74 -16.82 44.03
CA GLU A 298 35.44 -17.82 44.84
C GLU A 298 36.82 -18.18 44.26
N VAL A 299 36.94 -18.32 42.94
CA VAL A 299 38.24 -18.52 42.27
C VAL A 299 39.16 -17.33 42.48
N ALA A 300 38.66 -16.09 42.35
CA ALA A 300 39.44 -14.88 42.60
C ALA A 300 39.93 -14.79 44.06
N LYS A 301 39.09 -15.20 45.01
CA LYS A 301 39.43 -15.30 46.44
C LYS A 301 40.48 -16.38 46.69
N ALA A 302 40.34 -17.57 46.10
CA ALA A 302 41.28 -18.67 46.21
C ALA A 302 42.66 -18.36 45.58
N LEU A 303 42.67 -17.62 44.47
CA LEU A 303 43.90 -17.14 43.82
C LEU A 303 44.57 -15.97 44.55
N SER A 304 44.00 -15.48 45.66
CA SER A 304 44.48 -14.30 46.39
C SER A 304 44.68 -13.10 45.45
N VAL A 305 43.68 -12.76 44.63
CA VAL A 305 43.75 -11.56 43.78
C VAL A 305 43.93 -10.28 44.64
N GLU A 306 43.54 -10.29 45.92
CA GLU A 306 43.91 -9.25 46.89
C GLU A 306 45.43 -9.08 47.09
N ARG A 307 46.24 -10.12 46.87
CA ARG A 307 47.70 -10.06 46.94
C ARG A 307 48.31 -9.45 45.67
N PHE A 308 47.56 -9.37 44.57
CA PHE A 308 47.96 -8.74 43.30
C PHE A 308 47.45 -7.31 43.13
N ALA A 309 46.63 -6.80 44.06
CA ALA A 309 46.21 -5.39 44.08
C ALA A 309 47.38 -4.39 44.16
N TYR A 310 48.60 -4.86 44.45
CA TYR A 310 49.82 -4.04 44.46
C TYR A 310 50.57 -4.00 43.11
N VAL A 311 50.18 -4.82 42.12
CA VAL A 311 50.99 -5.02 40.89
C VAL A 311 50.51 -4.16 39.70
N ALA A 312 49.27 -3.65 39.69
CA ALA A 312 48.81 -2.72 38.65
C ALA A 312 47.64 -1.83 39.14
N PRO A 313 47.89 -0.55 39.48
CA PRO A 313 46.85 0.39 39.92
C PRO A 313 45.87 0.82 38.82
N GLU A 314 46.20 0.58 37.54
CA GLU A 314 45.39 0.98 36.38
C GLU A 314 44.15 0.10 36.11
N TRP A 315 43.91 -0.93 36.92
CA TRP A 315 42.76 -1.84 36.80
C TRP A 315 41.63 -1.52 37.81
N ARG A 316 41.50 -0.25 38.20
CA ARG A 316 40.32 0.29 38.91
C ARG A 316 39.36 0.96 37.96
#